data_AF-A0A7X8VU00-F1
#
_entry.id   AF-A0A7X8VU00-F1
#
_cell.length_a   1.000
_cell.length_b   1.000
_cell.length_c   1.000
_cell.angle_alpha   90.00
_cell.angle_beta   90.00
_cell.angle_gamma   90.00
#
_symmetry.space_group_name_H-M   'P 1'
#
loop_
_entity.id
_entity.type
_entity.pdbx_description
1 polymer ?
#
loop_
_entity_poly.entity_id
_entity_poly.type
_entity_poly.pdbx_seq_one_letter_code
_entity_poly.pdbx_strand_id
1 'polypeptide(L)'
;MFKKIINFVVKNFLTRKFITFGTIGIINTAIHLLVYWLVHNAFADLIDSDTWLAFVANTFAFISASVFSYFANAIFTFKVHNRNALQFFTVIMVFLARLFISNILTAGFDFIIINWFHADYSLQPLTKIIAPFLGSVLLIPIAYFALDYVFRKTGNKKETNPSA
;
A
#
# COMPACT_ATOMS: atom_id res chain seq x y z
N MET A 1 -27.21 16.43 7.78
CA MET A 1 -26.52 15.25 7.23
C MET A 1 -24.99 15.42 7.26
N PHE A 2 -24.48 16.55 6.75
CA PHE A 2 -23.05 16.86 6.67
C PHE A 2 -22.27 16.76 8.00
N LYS A 3 -22.79 17.32 9.10
CA LYS A 3 -22.18 17.18 10.44
C LYS A 3 -22.05 15.73 10.94
N LYS A 4 -22.99 14.86 10.61
CA LYS A 4 -22.92 13.43 10.98
C LYS A 4 -21.84 12.70 10.19
N ILE A 5 -21.69 13.03 8.91
CA ILE A 5 -20.64 12.49 8.03
C ILE A 5 -19.27 12.98 8.48
N ILE A 6 -19.10 14.27 8.78
CA ILE A 6 -17.84 14.82 9.30
C ILE A 6 -17.47 14.16 10.63
N ASN A 7 -18.40 14.06 11.58
CA ASN A 7 -18.13 13.39 12.85
C ASN A 7 -17.77 11.91 12.66
N PHE A 8 -18.38 11.23 11.69
CA PHE A 8 -18.03 9.85 11.35
C PHE A 8 -16.61 9.76 10.77
N VAL A 9 -16.24 10.66 9.85
CA VAL A 9 -14.90 10.71 9.25
C VAL A 9 -13.85 11.02 10.31
N VAL A 10 -14.06 12.05 11.14
CA VAL A 10 -13.12 12.42 12.21
C VAL A 10 -12.94 11.26 13.19
N LYS A 11 -14.02 10.61 13.61
CA LYS A 11 -13.96 9.55 14.63
C LYS A 11 -13.30 8.26 14.12
N ASN A 12 -13.43 7.94 12.82
CA ASN A 12 -12.92 6.68 12.27
C ASN A 12 -11.59 6.84 11.51
N PHE A 13 -11.35 7.99 10.86
CA PHE A 13 -10.20 8.22 9.97
C PHE A 13 -9.18 9.24 10.50
N LEU A 14 -9.52 10.10 11.47
CA LEU A 14 -8.52 10.98 12.11
C LEU A 14 -8.00 10.40 13.44
N THR A 15 -7.99 9.07 13.55
CA THR A 15 -7.41 8.42 14.73
C THR A 15 -5.89 8.47 14.66
N ARG A 16 -5.23 8.51 15.83
CA ARG A 16 -3.76 8.47 15.90
C ARG A 16 -3.18 7.28 15.12
N LYS A 17 -3.84 6.12 15.18
CA LYS A 17 -3.45 4.92 14.41
C LYS A 17 -3.53 5.15 12.91
N PHE A 18 -4.62 5.72 12.41
CA PHE A 18 -4.78 5.99 10.98
C PHE A 18 -3.78 7.03 10.47
N ILE A 19 -3.50 8.08 11.25
CA ILE A 19 -2.50 9.09 10.91
C ILE A 19 -1.08 8.48 10.88
N THR A 20 -0.72 7.65 11.87
CA THR A 20 0.55 6.92 11.86
C THR A 20 0.65 5.98 10.66
N PHE A 21 -0.43 5.26 10.35
CA PHE A 21 -0.52 4.40 9.17
C PHE A 21 -0.29 5.18 7.87
N GLY A 22 -0.97 6.31 7.70
CA GLY A 22 -0.81 7.19 6.54
C GLY A 22 0.61 7.74 6.42
N THR A 23 1.21 8.17 7.53
CA THR A 23 2.59 8.66 7.58
C THR A 23 3.59 7.58 7.17
N ILE A 24 3.42 6.36 7.68
CA ILE A 24 4.22 5.20 7.26
C ILE A 24 4.01 4.91 5.77
N GLY A 25 2.78 5.06 5.26
CA GLY A 25 2.49 4.92 3.83
C GLY A 25 3.26 5.92 2.95
N ILE A 26 3.40 7.17 3.40
CA ILE A 26 4.21 8.19 2.70
C ILE A 26 5.68 7.80 2.70
N ILE A 27 6.23 7.45 3.87
CA ILE A 27 7.64 7.02 4.00
C ILE A 27 7.90 5.76 3.16
N ASN A 28 6.96 4.83 3.17
CA ASN A 28 7.01 3.60 2.38
C ASN A 28 7.10 3.89 0.87
N THR A 29 6.37 4.90 0.40
CA THR A 29 6.44 5.35 -1.00
C THR A 29 7.81 5.94 -1.31
N ALA A 30 8.37 6.75 -0.41
CA ALA A 30 9.73 7.28 -0.57
C ALA A 30 10.78 6.17 -0.62
N ILE A 31 10.67 5.15 0.23
CA ILE A 31 11.54 3.97 0.21
C ILE A 31 11.39 3.21 -1.10
N HIS A 32 10.16 3.02 -1.59
CA HIS A 32 9.92 2.38 -2.88
C HIS A 32 10.63 3.13 -4.02
N LEU A 33 10.45 4.45 -4.12
CA LEU A 33 11.10 5.27 -5.14
C LEU A 33 12.62 5.24 -5.04
N LEU A 34 13.16 5.28 -3.82
CA LEU A 34 14.61 5.21 -3.58
C LEU A 34 15.18 3.86 -4.03
N VAL A 35 14.57 2.75 -3.62
CA VAL A 35 15.02 1.40 -4.00
C VAL A 35 14.86 1.19 -5.50
N TYR A 36 13.76 1.66 -6.09
CA TYR A 36 13.56 1.62 -7.54
C TYR A 36 14.71 2.30 -8.26
N TRP A 37 15.02 3.55 -7.88
CA TRP A 37 16.10 4.32 -8.50
C TRP A 37 17.47 3.65 -8.33
N LEU A 38 17.77 3.13 -7.14
CA LEU A 38 19.03 2.42 -6.87
C LEU A 38 19.18 1.17 -7.73
N VAL A 39 18.14 0.33 -7.79
CA VAL A 39 18.17 -0.92 -8.57
C VAL A 39 18.18 -0.62 -10.06
N HIS A 40 17.40 0.35 -10.52
CA HIS A 40 17.38 0.76 -11.92
C HIS A 40 18.78 1.19 -12.37
N ASN A 41 19.50 1.99 -11.59
CA ASN A 41 20.85 2.42 -11.94
C ASN A 41 21.88 1.29 -11.82
N ALA A 42 21.76 0.43 -10.81
CA ALA A 42 22.71 -0.67 -10.60
C ALA A 42 22.63 -1.75 -11.69
N PHE A 43 21.47 -1.91 -12.34
CA PHE A 43 21.24 -2.94 -13.35
C PHE A 43 21.10 -2.37 -14.77
N ALA A 44 21.23 -1.05 -14.95
CA ALA A 44 21.07 -0.39 -16.26
C ALA A 44 22.01 -0.97 -17.33
N ASP A 45 23.26 -1.24 -16.96
CA ASP A 45 24.27 -1.77 -17.89
C ASP A 45 24.18 -3.31 -18.07
N LEU A 46 23.34 -4.00 -17.28
CA LEU A 46 23.21 -5.46 -17.28
C LEU A 46 21.93 -5.94 -18.00
N ILE A 47 20.96 -5.06 -18.22
CA ILE A 47 19.65 -5.40 -18.77
C ILE A 47 19.35 -4.44 -19.93
N ASP A 48 19.48 -4.95 -21.16
CA ASP A 48 19.25 -4.16 -22.38
C ASP A 48 17.78 -3.79 -22.61
N SER A 49 16.85 -4.52 -21.98
CA SER A 49 15.42 -4.26 -22.14
C SER A 49 14.91 -3.32 -21.05
N ASP A 50 14.57 -2.09 -21.41
CA ASP A 50 13.98 -1.08 -20.51
C ASP A 50 12.77 -1.64 -19.73
N THR A 51 11.92 -2.43 -20.40
CA THR A 51 10.75 -3.08 -19.78
C THR A 51 11.18 -4.07 -18.69
N TRP A 52 12.21 -4.88 -18.96
CA TRP A 52 12.69 -5.85 -18.00
C TRP A 52 13.41 -5.17 -16.83
N LEU A 53 14.20 -4.13 -17.11
CA LEU A 53 14.86 -3.31 -16.10
C LEU A 53 13.84 -2.67 -15.15
N ALA A 54 12.81 -2.02 -15.70
CA ALA A 54 11.73 -1.42 -14.92
C ALA A 54 10.95 -2.45 -14.10
N PHE A 55 10.71 -3.64 -14.65
CA PHE A 55 10.05 -4.74 -13.92
C PHE A 55 10.90 -5.22 -12.73
N VAL A 56 12.19 -5.46 -12.93
CA VAL A 56 13.11 -5.90 -11.87
C VAL A 56 13.23 -4.83 -10.79
N ALA A 57 13.45 -3.57 -11.17
CA ALA A 57 13.54 -2.45 -10.23
C ALA A 57 12.26 -2.28 -9.41
N ASN A 58 11.07 -2.35 -10.04
CA ASN A 58 9.78 -2.32 -9.35
C ASN A 58 9.60 -3.50 -8.39
N THR A 59 10.07 -4.69 -8.77
CA THR A 59 9.96 -5.90 -7.94
C THR A 59 10.76 -5.75 -6.65
N PHE A 60 12.02 -5.35 -6.73
CA PHE A 60 12.85 -5.10 -5.55
C PHE A 60 12.28 -3.97 -4.69
N ALA A 61 11.87 -2.87 -5.32
CA ALA A 61 11.25 -1.75 -4.64
C ALA A 61 9.97 -2.15 -3.90
N PHE A 62 9.13 -3.00 -4.51
CA PHE A 62 7.90 -3.49 -3.89
C PHE A 62 8.20 -4.40 -2.68
N ILE A 63 9.16 -5.32 -2.80
CA ILE A 63 9.55 -6.22 -1.70
C ILE A 63 10.10 -5.40 -0.53
N SER A 64 11.08 -4.53 -0.77
CA SER A 64 11.72 -3.70 0.26
C SER A 64 10.71 -2.81 0.98
N ALA A 65 9.82 -2.15 0.22
CA ALA A 65 8.75 -1.34 0.78
C ALA A 65 7.78 -2.20 1.62
N SER A 66 7.32 -3.33 1.10
CA SER A 66 6.39 -4.22 1.82
C SER A 66 6.95 -4.71 3.15
N VAL A 67 8.24 -5.09 3.17
CA VAL A 67 8.95 -5.51 4.38
C VAL A 67 9.06 -4.35 5.38
N PHE A 68 9.48 -3.17 4.93
CA PHE A 68 9.52 -1.97 5.77
C PHE A 68 8.15 -1.66 6.36
N SER A 69 7.11 -1.64 5.53
CA SER A 69 5.75 -1.32 5.93
C SER A 69 5.21 -2.30 6.96
N TYR A 70 5.52 -3.60 6.85
CA TYR A 70 5.19 -4.59 7.87
C TYR A 70 5.80 -4.21 9.23
N PHE A 71 7.12 -4.02 9.29
CA PHE A 71 7.80 -3.75 10.55
C PHE A 71 7.39 -2.39 11.14
N ALA A 72 7.32 -1.35 10.31
CA ALA A 72 6.91 -0.02 10.74
C ALA A 72 5.48 -0.04 11.31
N ASN A 73 4.54 -0.72 10.66
CA ASN A 73 3.17 -0.80 11.17
C ASN A 73 3.04 -1.71 12.40
N ALA A 74 3.79 -2.81 12.47
CA ALA A 74 3.80 -3.68 13.63
C ALA A 74 4.34 -2.94 14.88
N ILE A 75 5.39 -2.12 14.72
CA ILE A 75 6.04 -1.38 15.81
C ILE A 75 5.23 -0.13 16.19
N PHE A 76 4.93 0.73 15.22
CA PHE A 76 4.44 2.09 15.49
C PHE A 76 2.92 2.22 15.43
N THR A 77 2.25 1.54 14.49
CA THR A 77 0.81 1.69 14.27
C THR A 77 -0.01 0.78 15.19
N PHE A 78 0.25 -0.53 15.12
CA PHE A 78 -0.56 -1.56 15.76
C PHE A 78 0.05 -2.09 17.06
N LYS A 79 1.32 -1.78 17.34
CA LYS A 79 2.04 -2.13 18.58
C LYS A 79 1.92 -3.62 18.94
N VAL A 80 2.21 -4.45 17.95
CA VAL A 80 2.05 -5.91 18.02
C VAL A 80 3.12 -6.49 18.95
N HIS A 81 2.69 -7.26 19.96
CA HIS A 81 3.59 -7.92 20.91
C HIS A 81 4.17 -9.23 20.36
N ASN A 82 3.33 -10.07 19.73
CA ASN A 82 3.74 -11.34 19.16
C ASN A 82 3.83 -11.27 17.63
N ARG A 83 5.05 -11.37 17.10
CA ARG A 83 5.32 -11.43 15.65
C ARG A 83 5.60 -12.87 15.28
N ASN A 84 4.81 -13.42 14.36
CA ASN A 84 5.05 -14.77 13.84
C ASN A 84 5.11 -14.76 12.30
N ALA A 85 5.69 -15.82 11.73
CA ALA A 85 5.84 -15.95 10.28
C ALA A 85 4.49 -15.88 9.55
N LEU A 86 3.44 -16.50 10.10
CA LEU A 86 2.09 -16.46 9.53
C LEU A 86 1.56 -15.03 9.38
N GLN A 87 1.74 -14.18 10.39
CA GLN A 87 1.35 -12.79 10.37
C GLN A 87 2.12 -12.02 9.30
N PHE A 88 3.45 -12.22 9.22
CA PHE A 88 4.27 -11.64 8.17
C PHE A 88 3.76 -12.02 6.78
N PHE A 89 3.61 -13.33 6.50
CA PHE A 89 3.09 -13.81 5.22
C PHE A 89 1.70 -13.26 4.90
N THR A 90 0.80 -13.21 5.88
CA THR A 90 -0.55 -12.66 5.68
C THR A 90 -0.51 -11.18 5.30
N VAL A 91 0.34 -10.38 5.95
CA VAL A 91 0.51 -8.96 5.63
C VAL A 91 1.11 -8.78 4.23
N ILE A 92 2.10 -9.58 3.85
CA ILE A 92 2.66 -9.55 2.49
C ILE A 92 1.58 -9.90 1.45
N MET A 93 0.74 -10.90 1.72
CA MET A 93 -0.39 -11.24 0.84
C MET A 93 -1.41 -10.10 0.72
N VAL A 94 -1.66 -9.34 1.81
CA VAL A 94 -2.49 -8.13 1.75
C VAL A 94 -1.87 -7.08 0.83
N PHE A 95 -0.56 -6.88 0.89
CA PHE A 95 0.13 -5.94 -0.02
C PHE A 95 0.13 -6.41 -1.47
N LEU A 96 0.29 -7.70 -1.73
CA LEU A 96 0.19 -8.28 -3.08
C LEU A 96 -1.24 -8.14 -3.65
N ALA A 97 -2.26 -8.47 -2.85
CA ALA A 97 -3.65 -8.28 -3.24
C ALA A 97 -3.93 -6.80 -3.52
N ARG A 98 -3.41 -5.89 -2.69
CA ARG A 98 -3.51 -4.44 -2.91
C ARG A 98 -2.86 -4.03 -4.23
N LEU A 99 -1.67 -4.53 -4.55
CA LEU A 99 -0.99 -4.23 -5.82
C LEU A 99 -1.85 -4.65 -7.01
N PHE A 100 -2.34 -5.88 -6.99
CA PHE A 100 -3.17 -6.41 -8.06
C PHE A 100 -4.47 -5.61 -8.24
N ILE A 101 -5.18 -5.33 -7.15
CA ILE A 101 -6.40 -4.53 -7.17
C ILE A 101 -6.10 -3.09 -7.62
N SER A 102 -4.98 -2.50 -7.21
CA SER A 102 -4.56 -1.16 -7.63
C SER A 102 -4.36 -1.08 -9.14
N ASN A 103 -3.74 -2.09 -9.74
CA ASN A 103 -3.52 -2.15 -11.19
C ASN A 103 -4.85 -2.29 -11.94
N ILE A 104 -5.76 -3.14 -11.46
CA ILE A 104 -7.10 -3.29 -12.05
C ILE A 104 -7.89 -1.99 -11.95
N LEU A 105 -7.90 -1.35 -10.78
CA LEU A 105 -8.61 -0.09 -10.56
C LEU A 105 -8.04 1.02 -11.43
N THR A 106 -6.72 1.12 -11.54
CA THR A 106 -6.07 2.12 -12.40
C THR A 106 -6.46 1.92 -13.86
N ALA A 107 -6.37 0.68 -14.38
CA ALA A 107 -6.79 0.37 -15.74
C ALA A 107 -8.29 0.64 -15.97
N GLY A 108 -9.14 0.32 -14.99
CA GLY A 108 -10.57 0.60 -15.05
C GLY A 108 -10.89 2.10 -15.05
N PHE A 109 -10.21 2.89 -14.23
CA PHE A 109 -10.36 4.34 -14.21
C PHE A 109 -9.83 4.97 -15.50
N ASP A 110 -8.69 4.51 -16.03
CA ASP A 110 -8.18 4.97 -17.32
C ASP A 110 -9.18 4.69 -18.44
N PHE A 111 -9.77 3.50 -18.46
CA PHE A 111 -10.82 3.17 -19.43
C PHE A 111 -12.02 4.13 -19.33
N ILE A 112 -12.48 4.45 -18.13
CA ILE A 112 -13.61 5.38 -17.92
C ILE A 112 -13.22 6.80 -18.36
N ILE A 113 -12.05 7.28 -17.97
CA ILE A 113 -11.58 8.65 -18.26
C ILE A 113 -11.41 8.86 -19.77
N ILE A 114 -10.82 7.90 -20.47
CA ILE A 114 -10.63 7.98 -21.93
C ILE A 114 -11.98 7.86 -22.66
N ASN A 115 -12.78 6.83 -22.34
CA ASN A 115 -13.95 6.49 -23.17
C ASN A 115 -15.22 7.26 -22.82
N TRP A 116 -15.40 7.67 -21.56
CA TRP A 116 -16.62 8.38 -21.16
C TRP A 116 -16.38 9.88 -21.03
N PHE A 117 -15.24 10.27 -20.46
CA PHE A 117 -14.88 11.68 -20.29
C PHE A 117 -14.12 12.27 -21.48
N HIS A 118 -13.76 11.45 -22.48
CA HIS A 118 -13.05 11.87 -23.70
C HIS A 118 -11.79 12.68 -23.40
N ALA A 119 -11.10 12.35 -22.30
CA ALA A 119 -9.90 13.06 -21.91
C ALA A 119 -8.72 12.61 -22.78
N ASP A 120 -8.10 13.56 -23.49
CA ASP A 120 -6.92 13.29 -24.28
C ASP A 120 -5.65 13.39 -23.40
N TYR A 121 -5.09 12.22 -23.08
CA TYR A 121 -3.85 12.09 -22.33
C TYR A 121 -2.60 12.58 -23.08
N SER A 122 -2.69 12.84 -24.38
CA SER A 122 -1.60 13.44 -25.16
C SER A 122 -1.52 14.95 -24.97
N LEU A 123 -2.66 15.62 -24.78
CA LEU A 123 -2.75 17.07 -24.60
C LEU A 123 -2.54 17.51 -23.15
N GLN A 124 -2.88 16.64 -22.17
CA GLN A 124 -2.74 16.94 -20.76
C GLN A 124 -2.10 15.77 -19.98
N PRO A 125 -0.76 15.64 -19.96
CA PRO A 125 -0.07 14.53 -19.28
C PRO A 125 -0.42 14.39 -17.79
N LEU A 126 -0.82 15.49 -17.14
CA LEU A 126 -1.22 15.51 -15.73
C LEU A 126 -2.47 14.67 -15.44
N THR A 127 -3.37 14.48 -16.41
CA THR A 127 -4.60 13.71 -16.20
C THR A 127 -4.32 12.21 -16.03
N LYS A 128 -3.14 11.72 -16.46
CA LYS A 128 -2.66 10.35 -16.18
C LYS A 128 -2.47 10.04 -14.69
N ILE A 129 -2.37 11.07 -13.83
CA ILE A 129 -2.22 10.90 -12.38
C ILE A 129 -3.58 10.64 -11.71
N ILE A 130 -4.69 11.03 -12.34
CA ILE A 130 -6.03 10.95 -11.75
C ILE A 130 -6.42 9.51 -11.46
N ALA A 131 -6.24 8.60 -12.42
CA ALA A 131 -6.59 7.19 -12.24
C ALA A 131 -5.81 6.51 -11.08
N PRO A 132 -4.46 6.57 -11.02
CA PRO A 132 -3.70 6.06 -9.88
C PRO A 132 -4.06 6.72 -8.54
N PHE A 133 -4.36 8.02 -8.56
CA PHE A 133 -4.76 8.76 -7.37
C PHE A 133 -6.11 8.26 -6.84
N LEU A 134 -7.12 8.12 -7.70
CA LEU A 134 -8.44 7.60 -7.31
C LEU A 134 -8.35 6.16 -6.77
N GLY A 135 -7.54 5.31 -7.41
CA GLY A 135 -7.25 3.97 -6.91
C GLY A 135 -6.63 4.01 -5.50
N SER A 136 -5.66 4.89 -5.28
CA SER A 136 -4.98 5.05 -3.99
C SER A 136 -5.90 5.55 -2.88
N VAL A 137 -6.74 6.56 -3.17
CA VAL A 137 -7.71 7.11 -2.21
C VAL A 137 -8.67 6.04 -1.69
N LEU A 138 -9.13 5.13 -2.56
CA LEU A 138 -9.99 4.01 -2.18
C LEU A 138 -9.22 2.93 -1.40
N LEU A 139 -8.01 2.61 -1.84
CA LEU A 139 -7.24 1.50 -1.28
C LEU A 139 -6.59 1.80 0.07
N ILE A 140 -6.29 3.06 0.40
CA ILE A 140 -5.68 3.42 1.69
C ILE A 140 -6.57 3.01 2.88
N PRO A 141 -7.87 3.39 2.94
CA PRO A 141 -8.82 2.87 3.93
C PRO A 141 -8.88 1.35 4.01
N ILE A 142 -8.99 0.69 2.85
CA ILE A 142 -9.13 -0.77 2.76
C ILE A 142 -7.88 -1.44 3.32
N ALA A 143 -6.69 -0.96 2.95
CA ALA A 143 -5.42 -1.47 3.44
C ALA A 143 -5.27 -1.27 4.95
N TYR A 144 -5.70 -0.11 5.48
CA TYR A 144 -5.69 0.13 6.92
C TYR A 144 -6.54 -0.89 7.68
N PHE A 145 -7.79 -1.10 7.25
CA PHE A 145 -8.69 -2.05 7.91
C PHE A 145 -8.25 -3.50 7.74
N ALA A 146 -7.72 -3.87 6.56
CA ALA A 146 -7.18 -5.21 6.32
C ALA A 146 -6.02 -5.50 7.27
N LEU A 147 -5.09 -4.54 7.44
CA LEU A 147 -3.96 -4.71 8.35
C LEU A 147 -4.40 -4.71 9.82
N ASP A 148 -5.31 -3.83 10.23
CA ASP A 148 -5.87 -3.86 11.59
C ASP A 148 -6.51 -5.23 11.89
N TYR A 149 -7.29 -5.76 10.94
CA TYR A 149 -7.88 -7.10 11.06
C TYR A 149 -6.82 -8.20 11.22
N VAL A 150 -5.82 -8.22 10.33
CA VAL A 150 -4.74 -9.22 10.36
C VAL A 150 -3.99 -9.15 11.68
N PHE A 151 -3.57 -7.97 12.13
CA PHE A 151 -2.83 -7.78 13.36
C PHE A 151 -3.66 -8.14 14.61
N ARG A 152 -4.94 -7.80 14.65
CA ARG A 152 -5.83 -8.19 15.76
C ARG A 152 -6.07 -9.69 15.83
N LYS A 153 -6.25 -10.36 14.68
CA LYS A 153 -6.53 -11.80 14.63
C LYS A 153 -5.30 -12.65 14.94
N THR A 154 -4.12 -12.21 14.49
CA THR A 154 -2.86 -12.94 14.67
C THR A 154 -2.14 -12.62 15.98
N GLY A 155 -2.34 -11.41 16.54
CA GLY A 155 -1.76 -11.00 17.82
C GLY A 155 -2.48 -11.55 19.07
N ASN A 156 -3.74 -11.97 18.93
CA ASN A 156 -4.58 -12.45 20.05
C ASN A 156 -4.55 -13.97 20.29
N LYS A 157 -3.56 -14.71 19.76
CA LYS A 157 -3.33 -16.08 20.25
C LYS A 157 -2.87 -15.97 21.70
N LYS A 158 -3.85 -16.12 22.61
CA LYS A 158 -3.66 -16.32 24.05
C LYS A 158 -2.44 -17.21 24.27
N GLU A 159 -1.58 -16.81 25.19
CA GLU A 159 -0.76 -17.74 25.95
C GLU A 159 -1.71 -18.83 26.45
N THR A 160 -1.72 -19.97 25.77
CA THR A 160 -2.21 -21.21 26.38
C THR A 160 -1.20 -21.50 27.47
N ASN A 161 -1.54 -21.12 28.70
CA ASN A 161 -0.90 -21.60 29.91
C ASN A 161 -0.61 -23.10 29.72
N PRO A 162 0.65 -23.55 29.81
CA PRO A 162 0.89 -24.94 30.14
C PRO A 162 0.46 -25.10 31.61
N SER A 163 -0.82 -25.43 31.81
CA SER A 163 -1.30 -25.92 33.09
C SER A 163 -0.65 -27.27 33.36
N ALA A 164 0.23 -27.26 34.35
CA ALA A 164 0.60 -28.30 35.32
C ALA A 164 0.71 -29.76 34.83
#